data_AF-A0A7W1S774-F1
#
_entry.id   AF-A0A7W1S774-F1
#
_cell.length_a   1.000
_cell.length_b   1.000
_cell.length_c   1.000
_cell.angle_alpha   90.00
_cell.angle_beta   90.00
_cell.angle_gamma   90.00
#
_symmetry.space_group_name_H-M   'P 1'
#
loop_
_entity.id
_entity.type
_entity.pdbx_description
1 polymer ?
#
loop_
_entity_poly.entity_id
_entity_poly.type
_entity_poly.pdbx_seq_one_letter_code
_entity_poly.pdbx_strand_id
1 'polypeptide(L)' 'MSQDDRFEARIAFRLPQAMHDRLNEWAREEDRSIANLVYTLVKQAVERRLQQPTQVQVRGDYERN' A
#
# COMPACT_ATOMS: atom_id res chain seq x y z
N MET A 1 4.68 -21.19 -23.34
CA MET A 1 4.95 -20.05 -22.45
C MET A 1 4.30 -20.38 -21.12
N SER A 2 5.09 -20.71 -20.11
CA SER A 2 4.63 -21.30 -18.85
C SER A 2 3.76 -20.32 -18.06
N GLN A 3 2.72 -20.86 -17.43
CA GLN A 3 1.77 -20.19 -16.55
C GLN A 3 2.35 -19.95 -15.13
N ASP A 4 3.67 -20.04 -14.96
CA ASP A 4 4.44 -19.59 -13.80
C ASP A 4 4.72 -18.09 -14.04
N ASP A 5 4.26 -17.12 -13.27
CA ASP A 5 4.53 -17.01 -11.84
C ASP A 5 3.57 -15.93 -11.26
N ARG A 6 2.25 -16.20 -11.27
CA ARG A 6 1.29 -15.28 -10.64
C ARG A 6 1.40 -15.44 -9.13
N PHE A 7 2.25 -14.61 -8.50
CA PHE A 7 2.35 -14.55 -7.05
C PHE A 7 1.06 -13.96 -6.46
N GLU A 8 0.22 -14.83 -5.90
CA GLU A 8 -0.96 -14.43 -5.14
C GLU A 8 -0.66 -14.54 -3.64
N ALA A 9 -0.50 -13.39 -2.98
CA ALA A 9 -0.39 -13.32 -1.53
C ALA A 9 -1.69 -12.81 -0.90
N ARG A 10 -2.16 -13.52 0.14
CA ARG A 10 -3.24 -13.03 1.00
C ARG A 10 -2.65 -12.15 2.10
N ILE A 11 -2.99 -10.87 2.09
CA ILE A 11 -2.58 -9.90 3.10
C ILE A 11 -3.81 -9.54 3.94
N ALA A 12 -3.73 -9.75 5.26
CA ALA A 12 -4.76 -9.33 6.20
C ALA A 12 -4.38 -7.98 6.81
N PHE A 13 -5.25 -6.98 6.67
CA PHE A 13 -5.09 -5.68 7.32
C PHE A 13 -5.91 -5.64 8.61
N ARG A 14 -5.31 -5.12 9.68
CA ARG A 14 -6.06 -4.66 10.85
C ARG A 14 -6.29 -3.17 10.70
N LEU A 15 -7.54 -2.78 10.57
CA LEU A 15 -7.94 -1.40 10.37
C LEU A 15 -8.91 -0.99 11.50
N PRO A 16 -8.85 0.26 11.97
CA PRO A 16 -9.95 0.83 12.74
C PRO A 16 -11.25 0.78 11.94
N GLN A 17 -12.38 0.53 12.62
CA GLN A 17 -13.70 0.41 11.97
C GLN A 17 -14.02 1.61 11.07
N ALA A 18 -13.80 2.82 11.56
CA ALA A 18 -14.05 4.06 10.80
C ALA A 18 -13.27 4.11 9.47
N MET A 19 -12.04 3.59 9.44
CA MET A 19 -11.23 3.55 8.22
C MET A 19 -11.75 2.50 7.24
N HIS A 20 -12.14 1.33 7.75
CA HIS A 20 -12.79 0.30 6.93
C HIS A 20 -14.08 0.81 6.30
N ASP A 21 -14.91 1.53 7.05
CA ASP A 21 -16.18 2.07 6.55
C ASP A 21 -15.94 3.12 5.46
N ARG A 22 -14.95 4.00 5.65
CA ARG A 22 -14.56 4.99 4.64
C ARG A 22 -14.04 4.36 3.35
N LEU A 23 -13.26 3.28 3.44
CA LEU A 23 -12.79 2.54 2.28
C LEU A 23 -13.93 1.83 1.55
N ASN A 24 -14.93 1.32 2.28
CA ASN A 24 -16.12 0.72 1.65
C ASN A 24 -16.99 1.76 0.94
N GLU A 25 -17.17 2.94 1.54
CA GLU A 25 -17.90 4.04 0.92
C GLU A 25 -17.22 4.46 -0.39
N TRP A 26 -15.91 4.70 -0.35
CA TRP A 26 -15.14 5.04 -1.55
C TRP A 26 -15.22 3.94 -2.62
N ALA A 27 -15.11 2.66 -2.23
CA ALA A 27 -15.25 1.55 -3.17
C ALA A 27 -16.63 1.53 -3.86
N ARG A 28 -17.69 1.87 -3.14
CA ARG A 28 -19.05 1.99 -3.69
C ARG A 28 -19.19 3.17 -4.64
N GLU A 29 -18.62 4.32 -4.31
CA GLU A 29 -18.64 5.52 -5.16
C GLU A 29 -17.96 5.26 -6.52
N GLU A 30 -16.91 4.43 -6.54
CA GLU A 30 -16.18 4.03 -7.76
C GLU A 30 -16.70 2.74 -8.42
N ASP A 31 -17.83 2.18 -7.97
CA ASP A 31 -18.41 0.90 -8.47
C ASP A 31 -17.38 -0.25 -8.55
N ARG A 32 -16.57 -0.41 -7.50
CA ARG A 32 -15.48 -1.40 -7.45
C ARG A 32 -15.44 -2.14 -6.12
N SER A 33 -14.77 -3.29 -6.11
CA SER A 33 -14.53 -4.02 -4.86
C SER A 33 -13.51 -3.31 -3.96
N ILE A 34 -13.66 -3.45 -2.64
CA ILE A 34 -12.70 -2.93 -1.67
C ILE A 34 -11.29 -3.51 -1.89
N ALA A 35 -11.20 -4.79 -2.28
CA ALA A 35 -9.92 -5.43 -2.58
C ALA A 35 -9.20 -4.76 -3.75
N ASN A 36 -9.94 -4.45 -4.83
CA ASN A 36 -9.38 -3.76 -5.98
C ASN A 36 -8.98 -2.33 -5.61
N LEU A 37 -9.79 -1.62 -4.82
CA LEU A 37 -9.45 -0.27 -4.34
C LEU A 37 -8.14 -0.29 -3.55
N VAL A 38 -8.05 -1.16 -2.54
CA VAL A 38 -6.84 -1.31 -1.71
C VAL A 38 -5.63 -1.69 -2.56
N TYR A 39 -5.78 -2.61 -3.52
CA TYR A 39 -4.70 -2.95 -4.46
C TYR A 39 -4.18 -1.72 -5.21
N THR A 40 -5.07 -0.90 -5.78
CA THR A 40 -4.68 0.31 -6.52
C THR A 40 -4.00 1.32 -5.60
N LEU A 41 -4.53 1.53 -4.40
CA LEU A 41 -3.95 2.45 -3.42
C LEU A 41 -2.54 2.03 -3.01
N VAL A 42 -2.34 0.74 -2.70
CA VAL A 42 -1.04 0.18 -2.34
C VAL A 42 -0.07 0.28 -3.53
N LYS A 43 -0.51 -0.09 -4.74
CA LYS A 43 0.32 0.02 -5.95
C LYS A 43 0.80 1.45 -6.17
N GLN A 44 -0.11 2.42 -6.13
CA GLN A 44 0.24 3.84 -6.29
C GLN A 44 1.19 4.33 -5.20
N ALA A 45 0.99 3.91 -3.94
CA ALA A 45 1.87 4.29 -2.84
C ALA A 45 3.30 3.74 -3.04
N VAL A 46 3.43 2.49 -3.49
CA VAL A 46 4.73 1.87 -3.81
C VAL A 46 5.40 2.58 -4.98
N GLU A 47 4.67 2.82 -6.08
CA GLU A 47 5.20 3.53 -7.25
C GLU A 47 5.68 4.94 -6.89
N ARG A 48 4.90 5.70 -6.11
CA ARG A 48 5.31 7.01 -5.61
C ARG A 48 6.56 6.93 -4.74
N ARG A 49 6.67 5.91 -3.88
CA ARG A 49 7.86 5.71 -3.04
C ARG A 49 9.11 5.39 -3.87
N LEU A 50 8.97 4.64 -4.96
CA LEU A 50 10.06 4.31 -5.87
C LEU A 50 10.48 5.51 -6.74
N GLN A 51 9.53 6.38 -7.10
CA GLN A 51 9.78 7.58 -7.89
C GLN A 51 10.35 8.74 -7.07
N GLN A 52 10.17 8.73 -5.75
CA GLN A 52 10.87 9.66 -4.88
C GLN A 52 12.31 9.18 -4.73
N PRO A 53 13.32 9.93 -5.23
CA PRO A 53 14.70 9.64 -4.87
C PRO A 53 14.77 9.70 -3.35
N THR A 54 15.21 8.61 -2.74
CA THR A 54 15.33 8.49 -1.30
C THR A 54 16.12 9.70 -0.79
N GLN A 55 15.44 10.71 -0.24
CA GLN A 55 16.06 11.59 0.72
C GLN A 55 16.28 10.71 1.94
N VAL A 56 17.39 9.98 1.90
CA VAL A 56 17.98 9.34 3.06
C VAL A 56 18.35 10.50 3.98
N GLN A 57 17.42 10.93 4.82
CA GLN A 57 17.78 11.57 6.07
C GLN A 57 18.50 10.48 6.87
N VAL A 58 19.83 10.43 6.71
CA VAL A 58 20.73 9.81 7.67
C VAL A 58 20.59 10.65 8.94
N ARG A 59 19.55 10.37 9.72
CA ARG A 59 19.41 10.87 11.09
C ARG A 59 19.78 9.72 11.99
N GLY A 60 20.98 9.78 12.53
CA GLY A 60 21.55 8.76 13.39
C GLY A 60 23.00 9.07 13.68
N ASP A 61 23.21 10.21 14.33
CA ASP A 61 24.04 10.35 15.53
C ASP A 61 25.08 9.23 15.76
N TYR A 62 26.30 9.47 15.29
CA TYR A 62 27.49 8.91 15.92
C TYR A 62 28.28 10.08 16.54
N GLU A 63 27.70 10.71 17.54
CA GLU A 63 28.47 11.48 18.52
C GLU A 63 28.55 10.70 19.84
N ARG A 64 29.79 10.42 20.24
CA ARG A 64 30.27 10.09 21.58
C ARG A 64 29.84 8.74 22.19
N ASN A 65 30.79 7.80 22.23
CA ASN A 65 31.59 7.59 23.46
C ASN A 65 32.91 6.90 23.12
#